data_AF-A0AAW0QRY0-F1
#
_entry.id   AF-A0AAW0QRY0-F1
#
_cell.length_a   1.000
_cell.length_b   1.000
_cell.length_c   1.000
_cell.angle_alpha   90.00
_cell.angle_beta   90.00
_cell.angle_gamma   90.00
#
_symmetry.space_group_name_H-M   'P 1'
#
loop_
_entity.id
_entity.type
_entity.pdbx_description
1 polymer ?
#
loop_
_entity_poly.entity_id
_entity_poly.type
_entity_poly.pdbx_seq_one_letter_code
_entity_poly.pdbx_strand_id
1 'polypeptide(L)'
;MHRSFFSYNVTRPYPFRWFTPTVVVGAIIAAALISFINFASAGYELVATSSNNPNATIDNSSQYGGVRWPAYFIQKTQATCAPATLPLGTLVYTTNNALAYTLNSVWRFKDNGRRENLGSLVYLNNNLQNCSMSQVRIELSGRYKQSQLILATTHIGILVSALVTCTVDIDTSHAESAAQGPTYFELDAKYELIHPKTRTFLSRNATKSPSLYWGESLLSAYLLLTAKAYVDGAKDKDWYNDDVYDAAIILTRQAQTGNGTREETMTNNFFHVECYTEHGYCKPHDMPSLLRGGSARWFEYPYPNIWNRVDILGKAMWFTVLTDLGFNKSTVPNMFVYPDLLANLTANLTNEAHWWKTAREDANKKKYDFKVNMQMDSGLALASFDRNQTPQAPLGAAPAFLSTNYICQVPQTKSPGILFISIFVADLVLLQAVWLVFRLIVDTVSQRRYPSMGYCSGCTENIELVGVGVTDSSSTAALIPPSRPVSPLQLG
;
A
#
# COMPACT_ATOMS: atom_id res chain seq x y z
N MET A 1 51.08 -15.49 54.76
CA MET A 1 51.19 -14.34 53.82
C MET A 1 50.28 -14.61 52.63
N HIS A 2 49.55 -13.64 52.10
CA HIS A 2 48.77 -13.80 50.86
C HIS A 2 49.25 -12.82 49.78
N ARG A 3 49.32 -13.28 48.53
CA ARG A 3 49.76 -12.53 47.35
C ARG A 3 48.55 -12.22 46.45
N SER A 4 48.64 -11.13 45.68
CA SER A 4 47.71 -10.93 44.56
C SER A 4 47.90 -12.02 43.50
N PHE A 5 46.81 -12.46 42.88
CA PHE A 5 46.81 -13.45 41.81
C PHE A 5 47.14 -12.86 40.43
N PHE A 6 47.19 -11.53 40.31
CA PHE A 6 47.47 -10.82 39.06
C PHE A 6 48.89 -10.27 39.04
N SER A 7 49.66 -10.61 38.00
CA SER A 7 51.03 -10.17 37.75
C SER A 7 51.19 -9.64 36.33
N TYR A 8 52.04 -8.61 36.17
CA TYR A 8 52.50 -8.11 34.88
C TYR A 8 53.67 -8.95 34.34
N ASN A 9 54.09 -8.71 33.09
CA ASN A 9 55.11 -9.51 32.39
C ASN A 9 56.56 -9.30 32.90
N VAL A 10 56.73 -8.79 34.13
CA VAL A 10 58.01 -8.62 34.85
C VAL A 10 57.84 -9.06 36.32
N THR A 11 57.30 -10.26 36.53
CA THR A 11 57.55 -11.12 37.71
C THR A 11 57.24 -10.59 39.13
N ARG A 12 56.47 -9.51 39.32
CA ARG A 12 55.99 -9.08 40.65
C ARG A 12 54.46 -8.89 40.70
N PRO A 13 53.83 -9.15 41.86
CA PRO A 13 52.43 -8.83 42.11
C PRO A 13 52.28 -7.36 42.53
N TYR A 14 51.16 -6.72 42.20
CA TYR A 14 50.87 -5.35 42.64
C TYR A 14 50.84 -5.24 44.18
N PRO A 15 51.42 -4.18 44.79
CA PRO A 15 51.61 -4.07 46.24
C PRO A 15 50.34 -3.72 47.04
N PHE A 16 49.23 -3.47 46.35
CA PHE A 16 48.04 -2.81 46.89
C PHE A 16 46.96 -3.84 47.27
N ARG A 17 46.73 -4.08 48.57
CA ARG A 17 45.78 -5.11 49.08
C ARG A 17 44.35 -4.95 48.55
N TRP A 18 43.84 -3.72 48.50
CA TRP A 18 42.57 -3.31 47.91
C TRP A 18 42.44 -3.53 46.38
N PHE A 19 43.53 -3.74 45.64
CA PHE A 19 43.49 -3.87 44.18
C PHE A 19 42.71 -5.10 43.72
N THR A 20 43.02 -6.28 44.27
CA THR A 20 42.36 -7.54 43.90
C THR A 20 40.83 -7.51 44.07
N PRO A 21 40.25 -7.13 45.24
CA PRO A 21 38.79 -7.06 45.36
C PRO A 21 38.18 -5.96 44.48
N THR A 22 38.88 -4.83 44.26
CA THR A 22 38.39 -3.77 43.35
C THR A 22 38.31 -4.28 41.91
N VAL A 23 39.32 -5.04 41.45
CA VAL A 23 39.33 -5.66 40.11
C VAL A 23 38.24 -6.72 39.98
N VAL A 24 37.99 -7.54 41.00
CA VAL A 24 36.91 -8.55 40.96
C VAL A 24 35.53 -7.89 40.90
N VAL A 25 35.26 -6.91 41.77
CA VAL A 25 33.97 -6.18 41.75
C VAL A 25 33.79 -5.40 40.44
N GLY A 26 34.86 -4.73 39.96
CA GLY A 26 34.86 -4.03 38.68
C GLY A 26 34.61 -4.96 37.49
N ALA A 27 35.18 -6.17 37.49
CA ALA A 27 34.97 -7.18 36.45
C ALA A 27 33.52 -7.71 36.46
N ILE A 28 32.91 -7.91 37.64
CA ILE A 28 31.50 -8.32 37.75
C ILE A 28 30.57 -7.23 37.21
N ILE A 29 30.80 -5.96 37.56
CA ILE A 29 30.02 -4.83 37.05
C ILE A 29 30.22 -4.66 35.54
N ALA A 30 31.45 -4.76 35.05
CA ALA A 30 31.77 -4.70 33.63
C ALA A 30 31.08 -5.83 32.84
N ALA A 31 31.12 -7.07 33.34
CA ALA A 31 30.43 -8.20 32.73
C ALA A 31 28.92 -7.95 32.64
N ALA A 32 28.27 -7.56 33.75
CA ALA A 32 26.83 -7.29 33.76
C ALA A 32 26.42 -6.16 32.77
N LEU A 33 27.22 -5.10 32.65
CA LEU A 33 26.98 -4.02 31.69
C LEU A 33 27.21 -4.47 30.24
N ILE A 34 28.24 -5.28 29.99
CA ILE A 34 28.57 -5.82 28.66
C ILE A 34 27.48 -6.78 28.19
N SER A 35 27.05 -7.74 29.02
CA SER A 35 25.96 -8.66 28.69
C SER A 35 24.65 -7.93 28.40
N PHE A 36 24.36 -6.83 29.09
CA PHE A 36 23.19 -5.99 28.84
C PHE A 36 23.26 -5.27 27.48
N ILE A 37 24.41 -4.69 27.14
CA ILE A 37 24.66 -4.04 25.85
C ILE A 37 24.61 -5.06 24.70
N ASN A 38 25.16 -6.26 24.90
CA ASN A 38 25.15 -7.34 23.91
C ASN A 38 23.77 -7.96 23.74
N PHE A 39 22.95 -8.06 24.81
CA PHE A 39 21.54 -8.41 24.68
C PHE A 39 20.77 -7.36 23.85
N ALA A 40 20.95 -6.07 24.14
CA ALA A 40 20.25 -4.99 23.45
C ALA A 40 20.62 -4.87 21.95
N SER A 41 21.88 -5.17 21.59
CA SER A 41 22.39 -4.99 20.21
C SER A 41 22.45 -6.27 19.37
N ALA A 42 22.78 -7.41 19.97
CA ALA A 42 22.97 -8.69 19.27
C ALA A 42 21.85 -9.72 19.55
N GLY A 43 20.98 -9.50 20.54
CA GLY A 43 19.93 -10.45 20.94
C GLY A 43 18.72 -10.54 19.99
N TYR A 44 18.65 -9.67 18.98
CA TYR A 44 17.52 -9.57 18.04
C TYR A 44 17.94 -9.96 16.62
N GLU A 45 16.97 -10.40 15.82
CA GLU A 45 17.11 -10.66 14.39
C GLU A 45 15.88 -10.16 13.61
N LEU A 46 16.07 -9.82 12.34
CA LEU A 46 15.01 -9.31 11.47
C LEU A 46 14.29 -10.46 10.78
N VAL A 47 13.01 -10.64 11.09
CA VAL A 47 12.17 -11.71 10.55
C VAL A 47 11.16 -11.13 9.56
N ALA A 48 11.11 -11.69 8.35
CA ALA A 48 10.14 -11.30 7.32
C ALA A 48 8.73 -11.75 7.71
N THR A 49 7.83 -10.78 7.89
CA THR A 49 6.43 -10.95 8.28
C THR A 49 5.54 -10.24 7.26
N SER A 50 4.45 -10.89 6.83
CA SER A 50 3.46 -10.25 5.96
C SER A 50 2.56 -9.32 6.77
N SER A 51 2.34 -8.10 6.29
CA SER A 51 1.46 -7.11 6.95
C SER A 51 0.65 -6.29 5.96
N ASN A 52 -0.59 -5.98 6.33
CA ASN A 52 -1.53 -5.20 5.55
C ASN A 52 -1.47 -3.69 5.89
N ASN A 53 -0.61 -3.29 6.83
CA ASN A 53 -0.36 -1.89 7.19
C ASN A 53 1.12 -1.74 7.63
N PRO A 54 2.03 -1.35 6.73
CA PRO A 54 3.46 -1.28 7.02
C PRO A 54 3.76 -0.19 8.04
N ASN A 55 3.10 0.97 7.95
CA ASN A 55 3.31 2.12 8.84
C ASN A 55 3.05 1.72 10.30
N ALA A 56 1.87 1.13 10.57
CA ALA A 56 1.53 0.64 11.90
C ALA A 56 2.43 -0.52 12.39
N THR A 57 3.07 -1.25 11.48
CA THR A 57 4.00 -2.36 11.79
C THR A 57 5.39 -1.84 12.18
N ILE A 58 5.82 -0.75 11.55
CA ILE A 58 7.06 -0.03 11.90
C ILE A 58 6.89 0.63 13.28
N ASP A 59 5.80 1.38 13.48
CA ASP A 59 5.49 2.08 14.72
C ASP A 59 5.31 1.13 15.92
N ASN A 60 4.56 0.04 15.75
CA ASN A 60 4.27 -0.95 16.80
C ASN A 60 5.17 -2.19 16.73
N SER A 61 6.42 -2.02 16.29
CA SER A 61 7.45 -3.08 16.27
C SER A 61 7.60 -3.86 17.59
N SER A 62 7.23 -3.26 18.73
CA SER A 62 7.22 -3.95 20.03
C SER A 62 6.13 -5.03 20.20
N GLN A 63 5.08 -5.02 19.39
CA GLN A 63 4.08 -6.10 19.38
C GLN A 63 4.66 -7.43 18.85
N TYR A 64 5.74 -7.35 18.06
CA TYR A 64 6.41 -8.51 17.45
C TYR A 64 7.63 -9.00 18.27
N GLY A 65 7.74 -8.57 19.53
CA GLY A 65 8.86 -8.94 20.42
C GLY A 65 10.05 -7.98 20.39
N GLY A 66 10.00 -6.91 19.60
CA GLY A 66 10.99 -5.83 19.65
C GLY A 66 10.94 -5.06 20.97
N VAL A 67 12.09 -4.58 21.44
CA VAL A 67 12.17 -3.67 22.59
C VAL A 67 12.57 -2.28 22.10
N ARG A 68 11.88 -1.23 22.56
CA ARG A 68 12.12 0.17 22.17
C ARG A 68 13.37 0.75 22.86
N TRP A 69 14.54 0.16 22.62
CA TRP A 69 15.83 0.77 22.95
C TRP A 69 16.07 2.06 22.12
N PRO A 70 16.91 2.99 22.61
CA PRO A 70 17.39 4.11 21.83
C PRO A 70 18.03 3.68 20.49
N ALA A 71 17.87 4.52 19.45
CA ALA A 71 18.26 4.21 18.08
C ALA A 71 19.75 3.83 17.90
N TYR A 72 20.64 4.29 18.79
CA TYR A 72 22.06 3.94 18.76
C TYR A 72 22.37 2.48 19.14
N PHE A 73 21.42 1.73 19.73
CA PHE A 73 21.54 0.28 19.92
C PHE A 73 20.87 -0.54 18.80
N ILE A 74 19.78 -0.04 18.18
CA ILE A 74 18.97 -0.79 17.21
C ILE A 74 19.19 -0.35 15.75
N GLN A 75 20.25 0.39 15.43
CA GLN A 75 20.39 1.04 14.10
C GLN A 75 20.37 0.07 12.90
N LYS A 76 20.62 -1.24 13.12
CA LYS A 76 20.57 -2.31 12.10
C LYS A 76 19.39 -3.29 12.26
N THR A 77 18.52 -3.06 13.24
CA THR A 77 17.43 -3.97 13.63
C THR A 77 16.10 -3.21 13.79
N GLN A 78 15.99 -2.01 13.22
CA GLN A 78 14.72 -1.29 13.14
C GLN A 78 13.75 -2.02 12.20
N ALA A 79 12.45 -1.93 12.49
CA ALA A 79 11.44 -2.48 11.59
C ALA A 79 11.40 -1.69 10.27
N THR A 80 11.43 -2.39 9.14
CA THR A 80 11.36 -1.80 7.79
C THR A 80 10.43 -2.62 6.91
N CYS A 81 9.78 -2.00 5.92
CA CYS A 81 8.86 -2.69 5.01
C CYS A 81 9.24 -2.43 3.56
N ALA A 82 9.28 -3.49 2.76
CA ALA A 82 9.52 -3.39 1.33
C ALA A 82 8.25 -2.91 0.59
N PRO A 83 8.38 -2.08 -0.46
CA PRO A 83 7.24 -1.70 -1.29
C PRO A 83 6.69 -2.92 -2.04
N ALA A 84 5.37 -2.97 -2.19
CA ALA A 84 4.70 -3.97 -3.01
C ALA A 84 4.81 -3.62 -4.50
N THR A 85 5.07 -4.62 -5.34
CA THR A 85 5.07 -4.52 -6.80
C THR A 85 3.76 -5.07 -7.36
N LEU A 86 2.92 -4.19 -7.89
CA LEU A 86 1.61 -4.53 -8.47
C LEU A 86 1.74 -4.58 -10.00
N PRO A 87 1.76 -5.76 -10.65
CA PRO A 87 1.80 -5.84 -12.11
C PRO A 87 0.49 -5.38 -12.76
N LEU A 88 0.55 -4.98 -14.04
CA LEU A 88 -0.66 -4.64 -14.80
C LEU A 88 -1.65 -5.82 -14.86
N GLY A 89 -2.94 -5.52 -14.87
CA GLY A 89 -4.02 -6.51 -14.78
C GLY A 89 -4.32 -7.03 -13.35
N THR A 90 -3.57 -6.59 -12.33
CA THR A 90 -3.87 -6.95 -10.94
C THR A 90 -5.17 -6.31 -10.48
N LEU A 91 -6.04 -7.10 -9.85
CA LEU A 91 -7.22 -6.62 -9.13
C LEU A 91 -6.84 -6.21 -7.71
N VAL A 92 -7.17 -4.98 -7.33
CA VAL A 92 -6.91 -4.39 -6.00
C VAL A 92 -8.17 -3.76 -5.41
N TYR A 93 -8.23 -3.66 -4.09
CA TYR A 93 -9.27 -2.95 -3.35
C TYR A 93 -8.69 -1.73 -2.64
N THR A 94 -9.52 -0.77 -2.29
CA THR A 94 -9.20 0.33 -1.36
C THR A 94 -9.31 -0.16 0.10
N THR A 95 -8.79 0.63 1.05
CA THR A 95 -9.18 0.51 2.48
C THR A 95 -10.68 0.60 2.71
N ASN A 96 -11.36 1.40 1.92
CA ASN A 96 -12.81 1.63 1.97
C ASN A 96 -13.62 0.45 1.41
N ASN A 97 -12.99 -0.48 0.68
CA ASN A 97 -13.52 -1.79 0.26
C ASN A 97 -14.92 -1.73 -0.41
N ALA A 98 -15.20 -0.70 -1.21
CA ALA A 98 -16.46 -0.62 -1.96
C ALA A 98 -16.33 -1.29 -3.33
N LEU A 99 -15.38 -0.88 -4.17
CA LEU A 99 -15.19 -1.38 -5.53
C LEU A 99 -13.89 -2.18 -5.69
N ALA A 100 -13.92 -3.10 -6.66
CA ALA A 100 -12.72 -3.75 -7.18
C ALA A 100 -12.16 -2.93 -8.35
N TYR A 101 -10.84 -2.69 -8.33
CA TYR A 101 -10.12 -1.89 -9.33
C TYR A 101 -9.11 -2.77 -10.06
N THR A 102 -9.07 -2.69 -11.39
CA THR A 102 -8.01 -3.33 -12.20
C THR A 102 -6.94 -2.30 -12.54
N LEU A 103 -5.67 -2.62 -12.32
CA LEU A 103 -4.55 -1.76 -12.69
C LEU A 103 -4.26 -1.85 -14.20
N ASN A 104 -4.75 -0.89 -14.99
CA ASN A 104 -4.68 -0.95 -16.45
C ASN A 104 -3.34 -0.44 -17.01
N SER A 105 -2.88 0.73 -16.56
CA SER A 105 -1.61 1.30 -17.02
C SER A 105 -0.89 2.11 -15.93
N VAL A 106 0.44 2.15 -16.02
CA VAL A 106 1.32 2.90 -15.10
C VAL A 106 2.33 3.67 -15.94
N TRP A 107 2.63 4.92 -15.60
CA TRP A 107 3.60 5.73 -16.32
C TRP A 107 4.25 6.83 -15.48
N ARG A 108 5.35 7.37 -16.00
CA ARG A 108 5.99 8.61 -15.55
C ARG A 108 6.18 9.54 -16.73
N PHE A 109 6.45 10.81 -16.46
CA PHE A 109 7.00 11.74 -17.45
C PHE A 109 8.49 11.91 -17.18
N LYS A 110 9.30 11.89 -18.23
CA LYS A 110 10.72 12.30 -18.15
C LYS A 110 10.84 13.81 -18.25
N ASP A 111 12.02 14.35 -17.95
CA ASP A 111 12.33 15.79 -17.98
C ASP A 111 12.03 16.46 -19.33
N ASN A 112 12.04 15.67 -20.42
CA ASN A 112 11.67 16.09 -21.77
C ASN A 112 10.16 16.00 -22.09
N GLY A 113 9.31 15.82 -21.07
CA GLY A 113 7.85 15.69 -21.19
C GLY A 113 7.36 14.37 -21.79
N ARG A 114 8.25 13.43 -22.16
CA ARG A 114 7.84 12.16 -22.78
C ARG A 114 7.29 11.19 -21.73
N ARG A 115 6.09 10.66 -21.98
CA ARG A 115 5.48 9.55 -21.22
C ARG A 115 6.33 8.28 -21.39
N GLU A 116 6.74 7.69 -20.28
CA GLU A 116 7.35 6.37 -20.18
C GLU A 116 6.39 5.43 -19.43
N ASN A 117 5.94 4.37 -20.09
CA ASN A 117 5.07 3.37 -19.49
C ASN A 117 5.88 2.35 -18.67
N LEU A 118 5.35 1.94 -17.52
CA LEU A 118 5.94 0.97 -16.61
C LEU A 118 5.08 -0.30 -16.55
N GLY A 119 5.72 -1.47 -16.45
CA GLY A 119 5.02 -2.77 -16.39
C GLY A 119 4.44 -3.13 -15.01
N SER A 120 4.65 -2.28 -13.98
CA SER A 120 4.10 -2.45 -12.64
C SER A 120 4.08 -1.13 -11.87
N LEU A 121 3.18 -1.03 -10.90
CA LEU A 121 3.16 0.04 -9.90
C LEU A 121 3.95 -0.42 -8.66
N VAL A 122 4.98 0.33 -8.29
CA VAL A 122 5.67 0.17 -7.01
C VAL A 122 4.93 1.03 -5.98
N TYR A 123 4.52 0.46 -4.85
CA TYR A 123 3.64 1.12 -3.89
C TYR A 123 3.99 0.78 -2.44
N LEU A 124 3.85 1.74 -1.52
CA LEU A 124 4.19 1.59 -0.09
C LEU A 124 3.16 2.29 0.80
N ASN A 125 1.89 1.90 0.69
CA ASN A 125 0.81 2.37 1.59
C ASN A 125 0.61 3.91 1.67
N ASN A 126 1.10 4.64 0.66
CA ASN A 126 0.95 6.09 0.56
C ASN A 126 -0.50 6.42 0.18
N ASN A 127 -1.13 7.37 0.89
CA ASN A 127 -2.47 7.84 0.54
C ASN A 127 -2.54 8.23 -0.94
N LEU A 128 -3.65 7.88 -1.60
CA LEU A 128 -3.89 8.20 -3.00
C LEU A 128 -3.99 9.72 -3.19
N GLN A 129 -3.31 10.27 -4.20
CA GLN A 129 -3.27 11.71 -4.48
C GLN A 129 -3.71 12.04 -5.91
N ASN A 130 -4.32 13.22 -6.07
CA ASN A 130 -4.76 13.79 -7.35
C ASN A 130 -5.57 12.85 -8.26
N CYS A 131 -6.35 11.92 -7.67
CA CYS A 131 -7.22 11.04 -8.45
C CYS A 131 -8.27 11.84 -9.20
N SER A 132 -8.26 11.74 -10.53
CA SER A 132 -9.16 12.41 -11.45
C SER A 132 -9.92 11.37 -12.28
N MET A 133 -11.25 11.44 -12.21
CA MET A 133 -12.13 10.62 -13.03
C MET A 133 -11.98 11.02 -14.50
N SER A 134 -11.67 10.06 -15.36
CA SER A 134 -11.45 10.26 -16.79
C SER A 134 -12.75 10.05 -17.58
N GLN A 135 -13.43 8.92 -17.36
CA GLN A 135 -14.72 8.59 -17.95
C GLN A 135 -15.48 7.56 -17.12
N VAL A 136 -16.81 7.53 -17.28
CA VAL A 136 -17.65 6.37 -16.94
C VAL A 136 -18.15 5.75 -18.25
N ARG A 137 -18.11 4.43 -18.38
CA ARG A 137 -18.72 3.70 -19.49
C ARG A 137 -19.85 2.83 -18.96
N ILE A 138 -20.94 2.75 -19.72
CA ILE A 138 -22.04 1.81 -19.51
C ILE A 138 -22.11 0.96 -20.77
N GLU A 139 -21.77 -0.33 -20.65
CA GLU A 139 -21.87 -1.33 -21.71
C GLU A 139 -23.15 -2.13 -21.46
N LEU A 140 -23.99 -2.30 -22.49
CA LEU A 140 -25.24 -3.05 -22.44
C LEU A 140 -25.21 -4.09 -23.56
N SER A 141 -25.11 -5.37 -23.20
CA SER A 141 -25.15 -6.49 -24.14
C SER A 141 -26.18 -7.52 -23.72
N GLY A 142 -26.78 -8.24 -24.67
CA GLY A 142 -27.76 -9.29 -24.37
C GLY A 142 -28.72 -9.56 -25.51
N ARG A 143 -29.89 -10.14 -25.21
CA ARG A 143 -30.88 -10.55 -26.20
C ARG A 143 -32.28 -10.05 -25.91
N TYR A 144 -33.04 -9.60 -26.92
CA TYR A 144 -34.42 -9.13 -26.72
C TYR A 144 -35.39 -10.22 -26.24
N LYS A 145 -35.12 -11.48 -26.61
CA LYS A 145 -35.83 -12.67 -26.10
C LYS A 145 -35.35 -13.14 -24.70
N GLN A 146 -34.22 -12.64 -24.20
CA GLN A 146 -33.82 -12.84 -22.81
C GLN A 146 -34.57 -11.87 -21.88
N SER A 147 -34.48 -12.09 -20.56
CA SER A 147 -35.22 -11.28 -19.60
C SER A 147 -34.51 -10.00 -19.18
N GLN A 148 -35.26 -8.96 -18.80
CA GLN A 148 -34.72 -7.74 -18.16
C GLN A 148 -33.94 -8.09 -16.87
N LEU A 149 -34.34 -9.18 -16.21
CA LEU A 149 -33.62 -9.84 -15.12
C LEU A 149 -32.26 -10.41 -15.58
N ILE A 150 -32.22 -11.12 -16.71
CA ILE A 150 -30.96 -11.66 -17.29
C ILE A 150 -30.02 -10.50 -17.65
N LEU A 151 -30.48 -9.51 -18.42
CA LEU A 151 -29.73 -8.29 -18.76
C LEU A 151 -29.09 -7.62 -17.53
N ALA A 152 -29.84 -7.50 -16.43
CA ALA A 152 -29.34 -6.84 -15.22
C ALA A 152 -28.49 -7.75 -14.30
N THR A 153 -28.26 -9.03 -14.63
CA THR A 153 -27.56 -10.00 -13.75
C THR A 153 -26.51 -10.90 -14.42
N THR A 154 -26.51 -11.08 -15.74
CA THR A 154 -25.48 -11.87 -16.43
C THR A 154 -24.29 -11.01 -16.87
N HIS A 155 -23.09 -11.60 -16.89
CA HIS A 155 -21.87 -10.97 -17.42
C HIS A 155 -21.96 -10.57 -18.92
N ILE A 156 -22.98 -11.09 -19.62
CA ILE A 156 -23.48 -10.54 -20.89
C ILE A 156 -24.76 -9.79 -20.50
N GLY A 157 -24.62 -8.50 -20.18
CA GLY A 157 -25.63 -7.72 -19.50
C GLY A 157 -25.26 -6.24 -19.43
N ILE A 158 -25.68 -5.53 -18.37
CA ILE A 158 -25.16 -4.18 -18.08
C ILE A 158 -23.92 -4.27 -17.20
N LEU A 159 -22.80 -3.80 -17.76
CA LEU A 159 -21.57 -3.51 -17.03
C LEU A 159 -21.40 -1.99 -16.94
N VAL A 160 -21.22 -1.46 -15.73
CA VAL A 160 -20.82 -0.06 -15.52
C VAL A 160 -19.35 -0.05 -15.10
N SER A 161 -18.50 0.62 -15.88
CA SER A 161 -17.08 0.79 -15.58
C SER A 161 -16.67 2.25 -15.44
N ALA A 162 -15.59 2.50 -14.73
CA ALA A 162 -15.14 3.84 -14.38
C ALA A 162 -13.61 3.91 -14.39
N LEU A 163 -13.08 4.73 -15.30
CA LEU A 163 -11.66 4.91 -15.50
C LEU A 163 -11.19 6.14 -14.72
N VAL A 164 -10.20 5.95 -13.85
CA VAL A 164 -9.66 6.98 -12.96
C VAL A 164 -8.13 7.00 -13.01
N THR A 165 -7.56 8.18 -13.24
CA THR A 165 -6.11 8.41 -13.20
C THR A 165 -5.72 9.00 -11.86
N CYS A 166 -4.82 8.33 -11.15
CA CYS A 166 -4.28 8.75 -9.85
C CYS A 166 -2.77 8.99 -9.93
N THR A 167 -2.24 9.71 -8.94
CA THR A 167 -0.79 9.88 -8.72
C THR A 167 -0.37 9.29 -7.38
N VAL A 168 0.84 8.73 -7.34
CA VAL A 168 1.57 8.44 -6.11
C VAL A 168 2.98 8.98 -6.21
N ASP A 169 3.36 9.79 -5.22
CA ASP A 169 4.76 10.09 -4.96
C ASP A 169 5.40 8.87 -4.31
N ILE A 170 6.46 8.38 -4.95
CA ILE A 170 7.28 7.29 -4.46
C ILE A 170 8.60 7.92 -4.06
N ASP A 171 8.98 7.79 -2.80
CA ASP A 171 10.32 8.19 -2.35
C ASP A 171 11.34 7.18 -2.90
N THR A 172 11.84 7.45 -4.11
CA THR A 172 12.83 6.60 -4.79
C THR A 172 14.28 6.98 -4.41
N SER A 173 14.51 7.51 -3.20
CA SER A 173 15.84 7.86 -2.68
C SER A 173 16.86 6.70 -2.67
N HIS A 174 16.38 5.45 -2.81
CA HIS A 174 17.21 4.24 -2.93
C HIS A 174 17.26 3.63 -4.35
N ALA A 175 16.72 4.28 -5.37
CA ALA A 175 16.83 3.80 -6.76
C ALA A 175 17.94 4.55 -7.53
N GLU A 176 18.90 3.82 -8.10
CA GLU A 176 20.04 4.35 -8.87
C GLU A 176 19.66 5.02 -10.21
N SER A 177 18.38 5.30 -10.42
CA SER A 177 17.83 5.97 -11.60
C SER A 177 16.77 6.97 -11.17
N ALA A 178 17.24 8.05 -10.54
CA ALA A 178 16.42 9.10 -9.93
C ALA A 178 15.76 10.03 -10.98
N ALA A 179 14.85 9.46 -11.78
CA ALA A 179 13.88 10.23 -12.55
C ALA A 179 12.86 10.85 -11.57
N GLN A 180 13.05 12.12 -11.23
CA GLN A 180 12.29 12.82 -10.19
C GLN A 180 10.87 13.16 -10.68
N GLY A 181 9.85 12.48 -10.14
CA GLY A 181 8.46 12.86 -10.38
C GLY A 181 7.42 11.85 -9.89
N PRO A 182 6.15 12.27 -9.76
CA PRO A 182 5.05 11.39 -9.38
C PRO A 182 4.87 10.25 -10.39
N THR A 183 4.54 9.06 -9.88
CA THR A 183 4.11 7.93 -10.71
C THR A 183 2.61 8.02 -10.93
N TYR A 184 2.21 8.10 -12.20
CA TYR A 184 0.82 8.12 -12.63
C TYR A 184 0.36 6.69 -12.88
N PHE A 185 -0.89 6.40 -12.55
CA PHE A 185 -1.49 5.11 -12.85
C PHE A 185 -2.99 5.23 -13.04
N GLU A 186 -3.52 4.28 -13.80
CA GLU A 186 -4.90 4.22 -14.26
C GLU A 186 -5.56 2.97 -13.68
N LEU A 187 -6.66 3.17 -12.96
CA LEU A 187 -7.49 2.11 -12.44
C LEU A 187 -8.82 2.07 -13.19
N ASP A 188 -9.30 0.86 -13.47
CA ASP A 188 -10.63 0.59 -14.03
C ASP A 188 -11.48 -0.11 -12.96
N ALA A 189 -12.47 0.61 -12.43
CA ALA A 189 -13.40 0.10 -11.44
C ALA A 189 -14.65 -0.44 -12.14
N LYS A 190 -15.08 -1.66 -11.78
CA LYS A 190 -16.22 -2.33 -12.44
C LYS A 190 -17.36 -2.62 -11.46
N TYR A 191 -18.58 -2.39 -11.91
CA TYR A 191 -19.82 -2.67 -11.19
C TYR A 191 -20.77 -3.47 -12.08
N GLU A 192 -21.09 -4.69 -11.63
CA GLU A 192 -22.08 -5.59 -12.20
C GLU A 192 -22.99 -6.14 -11.08
N LEU A 193 -24.23 -6.53 -11.42
CA LEU A 193 -25.27 -6.87 -10.46
C LEU A 193 -25.58 -8.39 -10.43
N ILE A 194 -24.56 -9.22 -10.23
CA ILE A 194 -24.60 -10.70 -10.30
C ILE A 194 -25.87 -11.31 -9.64
N HIS A 195 -26.26 -10.83 -8.45
CA HIS A 195 -27.53 -11.20 -7.83
C HIS A 195 -28.01 -10.12 -6.84
N PRO A 196 -29.32 -9.76 -6.77
CA PRO A 196 -29.85 -8.72 -5.87
C PRO A 196 -29.85 -9.07 -4.36
N LYS A 197 -29.10 -10.10 -3.94
CA LYS A 197 -28.84 -10.43 -2.52
C LYS A 197 -27.35 -10.65 -2.22
N THR A 198 -26.48 -10.74 -3.22
CA THR A 198 -25.03 -10.64 -3.00
C THR A 198 -24.68 -9.17 -2.79
N ARG A 199 -23.88 -8.86 -1.78
CA ARG A 199 -23.35 -7.51 -1.60
C ARG A 199 -22.26 -7.29 -2.64
N THR A 200 -22.38 -6.26 -3.47
CA THR A 200 -21.30 -5.89 -4.38
C THR A 200 -20.21 -5.16 -3.60
N PHE A 201 -20.57 -4.34 -2.60
CA PHE A 201 -19.60 -3.66 -1.73
C PHE A 201 -19.34 -4.50 -0.47
N LEU A 202 -18.07 -4.80 -0.21
CA LEU A 202 -17.68 -5.57 0.98
C LEU A 202 -17.90 -4.75 2.27
N SER A 203 -17.76 -3.41 2.18
CA SER A 203 -17.89 -2.47 3.30
C SER A 203 -19.30 -1.91 3.55
N ARG A 204 -20.35 -2.42 2.87
CA ARG A 204 -21.73 -1.90 2.94
C ARG A 204 -22.18 -1.64 4.39
N ASN A 205 -22.29 -0.36 4.78
CA ASN A 205 -22.75 0.01 6.10
C ASN A 205 -23.33 1.44 6.17
N ALA A 206 -24.65 1.56 6.37
CA ALA A 206 -25.35 2.84 6.44
C ALA A 206 -24.93 3.76 7.61
N THR A 207 -24.22 3.25 8.63
CA THR A 207 -23.76 4.06 9.78
C THR A 207 -22.24 4.30 9.79
N LYS A 208 -21.43 3.37 9.28
CA LYS A 208 -19.96 3.53 9.20
C LYS A 208 -19.45 4.12 7.89
N SER A 209 -20.19 3.92 6.79
CA SER A 209 -19.80 4.34 5.45
C SER A 209 -21.02 4.89 4.67
N PRO A 210 -21.76 5.87 5.23
CA PRO A 210 -23.06 6.32 4.69
C PRO A 210 -22.96 6.80 3.24
N SER A 211 -21.90 7.52 2.88
CA SER A 211 -21.65 7.98 1.50
C SER A 211 -21.50 6.83 0.49
N LEU A 212 -20.84 5.73 0.88
CA LEU A 212 -20.70 4.54 0.04
C LEU A 212 -21.98 3.69 0.01
N TYR A 213 -22.72 3.64 1.12
CA TYR A 213 -24.05 3.02 1.15
C TYR A 213 -25.03 3.71 0.18
N TRP A 214 -25.01 5.04 0.07
CA TRP A 214 -25.77 5.77 -0.96
C TRP A 214 -25.25 5.51 -2.38
N GLY A 215 -23.93 5.35 -2.54
CA GLY A 215 -23.30 4.90 -3.80
C GLY A 215 -23.84 3.56 -4.29
N GLU A 216 -23.79 2.52 -3.44
CA GLU A 216 -24.32 1.19 -3.77
C GLU A 216 -25.83 1.22 -4.04
N SER A 217 -26.57 2.02 -3.26
CA SER A 217 -28.02 2.16 -3.40
C SER A 217 -28.41 2.76 -4.76
N LEU A 218 -27.75 3.85 -5.17
CA LEU A 218 -28.02 4.48 -6.47
C LEU A 218 -27.52 3.63 -7.63
N LEU A 219 -26.33 3.03 -7.55
CA LEU A 219 -25.83 2.12 -8.58
C LEU A 219 -26.76 0.93 -8.79
N SER A 220 -27.19 0.28 -7.71
CA SER A 220 -28.09 -0.87 -7.77
C SER A 220 -29.46 -0.51 -8.35
N ALA A 221 -30.05 0.60 -7.87
CA ALA A 221 -31.36 1.05 -8.34
C ALA A 221 -31.33 1.56 -9.80
N TYR A 222 -30.36 2.40 -10.17
CA TYR A 222 -30.34 2.99 -11.51
C TYR A 222 -29.79 2.07 -12.60
N LEU A 223 -28.99 1.06 -12.28
CA LEU A 223 -28.65 -0.01 -13.24
C LEU A 223 -29.92 -0.80 -13.62
N LEU A 224 -30.73 -1.19 -12.62
CA LEU A 224 -32.04 -1.83 -12.83
C LEU A 224 -33.00 -0.97 -13.68
N LEU A 225 -33.14 0.31 -13.32
CA LEU A 225 -34.03 1.24 -14.02
C LEU A 225 -33.56 1.50 -15.45
N THR A 226 -32.25 1.58 -15.69
CA THR A 226 -31.65 1.77 -17.03
C THR A 226 -31.82 0.52 -17.88
N ALA A 227 -31.59 -0.68 -17.34
CA ALA A 227 -31.83 -1.95 -18.03
C ALA A 227 -33.29 -2.09 -18.52
N LYS A 228 -34.24 -1.71 -17.65
CA LYS A 228 -35.65 -1.72 -18.04
C LYS A 228 -35.97 -0.61 -19.07
N ALA A 229 -35.49 0.61 -18.86
CA ALA A 229 -35.72 1.72 -19.80
C ALA A 229 -35.24 1.39 -21.21
N TYR A 230 -34.06 0.76 -21.30
CA TYR A 230 -33.45 0.34 -22.56
C TYR A 230 -34.27 -0.73 -23.28
N VAL A 231 -34.60 -1.84 -22.61
CA VAL A 231 -35.38 -2.93 -23.21
C VAL A 231 -36.81 -2.49 -23.54
N ASP A 232 -37.43 -1.66 -22.71
CA ASP A 232 -38.76 -1.09 -23.02
C ASP A 232 -38.69 -0.18 -24.26
N GLY A 233 -37.64 0.65 -24.40
CA GLY A 233 -37.44 1.53 -25.56
C GLY A 233 -37.03 0.79 -26.85
N ALA A 234 -36.33 -0.34 -26.73
CA ALA A 234 -35.96 -1.19 -27.85
C ALA A 234 -37.15 -1.98 -28.41
N LYS A 235 -38.00 -2.52 -27.53
CA LYS A 235 -39.22 -3.25 -27.93
C LYS A 235 -40.25 -2.40 -28.68
N ASP A 236 -40.22 -1.08 -28.51
CA ASP A 236 -41.12 -0.13 -29.19
C ASP A 236 -40.77 0.08 -30.69
N LYS A 237 -39.69 -0.55 -31.17
CA LYS A 237 -39.24 -0.50 -32.57
C LYS A 237 -39.35 -1.87 -33.24
N ASP A 238 -40.55 -2.18 -33.76
CA ASP A 238 -40.96 -3.46 -34.41
C ASP A 238 -40.10 -3.99 -35.60
N TRP A 239 -38.95 -3.39 -35.92
CA TRP A 239 -38.43 -3.38 -37.30
C TRP A 239 -37.35 -4.42 -37.67
N TYR A 240 -36.85 -5.26 -36.75
CA TYR A 240 -35.80 -6.24 -37.10
C TYR A 240 -35.90 -7.60 -36.40
N ASN A 241 -35.35 -8.63 -37.06
CA ASN A 241 -35.32 -10.03 -36.59
C ASN A 241 -34.11 -10.36 -35.71
N ASP A 242 -33.21 -9.40 -35.46
CA ASP A 242 -31.99 -9.67 -34.69
C ASP A 242 -32.32 -9.95 -33.24
N ASP A 243 -31.76 -11.05 -32.72
CA ASP A 243 -32.04 -11.52 -31.36
C ASP A 243 -31.16 -10.84 -30.30
N VAL A 244 -30.33 -9.86 -30.68
CA VAL A 244 -29.21 -9.32 -29.89
C VAL A 244 -29.25 -7.80 -29.90
N TYR A 245 -28.99 -7.16 -28.76
CA TYR A 245 -28.60 -5.75 -28.66
C TYR A 245 -27.16 -5.63 -28.16
N ASP A 246 -26.50 -4.56 -28.58
CA ASP A 246 -25.16 -4.21 -28.14
C ASP A 246 -25.01 -2.68 -28.16
N ALA A 247 -24.65 -2.11 -27.01
CA ALA A 247 -24.50 -0.67 -26.86
C ALA A 247 -23.40 -0.31 -25.86
N ALA A 248 -22.67 0.74 -26.21
CA ALA A 248 -21.67 1.37 -25.34
C ALA A 248 -21.98 2.86 -25.23
N ILE A 249 -22.26 3.32 -24.01
CA ILE A 249 -22.44 4.73 -23.68
C ILE A 249 -21.20 5.19 -22.90
N ILE A 250 -20.55 6.25 -23.36
CA ILE A 250 -19.36 6.86 -22.76
C ILE A 250 -19.73 8.23 -22.23
N LEU A 251 -19.48 8.44 -20.94
CA LEU A 251 -19.80 9.66 -20.18
C LEU A 251 -18.49 10.31 -19.72
N THR A 252 -18.20 11.49 -20.27
CA THR A 252 -17.03 12.31 -19.89
C THR A 252 -17.50 13.64 -19.30
N ARG A 253 -16.74 14.23 -18.36
CA ARG A 253 -17.10 15.53 -17.80
C ARG A 253 -17.04 16.61 -18.89
N GLN A 254 -18.13 17.37 -19.05
CA GLN A 254 -18.25 18.38 -20.11
C GLN A 254 -17.25 19.55 -19.92
N ALA A 255 -16.98 19.95 -18.68
CA ALA A 255 -15.91 20.89 -18.34
C ALA A 255 -14.56 20.15 -18.21
N GLN A 256 -13.79 20.09 -19.30
CA GLN A 256 -12.50 19.37 -19.34
C GLN A 256 -11.36 20.07 -18.56
N THR A 257 -11.49 21.36 -18.24
CA THR A 257 -10.46 22.14 -17.53
C THR A 257 -11.02 22.84 -16.28
N GLY A 258 -10.17 22.95 -15.25
CA GLY A 258 -10.47 23.70 -14.04
C GLY A 258 -11.38 23.01 -13.02
N ASN A 259 -11.43 23.60 -11.81
CA ASN A 259 -12.27 23.16 -10.71
C ASN A 259 -13.74 23.52 -10.97
N GLY A 260 -14.62 22.52 -10.97
CA GLY A 260 -16.06 22.68 -11.11
C GLY A 260 -16.75 23.18 -9.85
N THR A 261 -17.98 23.65 -10.05
CA THR A 261 -18.83 24.20 -8.98
C THR A 261 -19.85 23.17 -8.46
N ARG A 262 -20.68 23.53 -7.49
CA ARG A 262 -21.76 22.64 -7.01
C ARG A 262 -22.90 22.56 -8.02
N GLU A 263 -23.20 23.71 -8.63
CA GLU A 263 -24.25 23.91 -9.61
C GLU A 263 -24.00 23.02 -10.83
N GLU A 264 -22.75 22.97 -11.33
CA GLU A 264 -22.33 22.05 -12.40
C GLU A 264 -22.77 20.61 -12.13
N THR A 265 -22.47 20.08 -10.93
CA THR A 265 -22.81 18.69 -10.54
C THR A 265 -24.32 18.46 -10.35
N MET A 266 -25.09 19.51 -10.05
CA MET A 266 -26.56 19.44 -9.98
C MET A 266 -27.22 19.40 -11.36
N THR A 267 -26.62 20.04 -12.38
CA THR A 267 -27.22 20.09 -13.73
C THR A 267 -27.21 18.74 -14.45
N ASN A 268 -28.16 18.52 -15.36
CA ASN A 268 -28.11 17.42 -16.32
C ASN A 268 -26.97 17.61 -17.35
N ASN A 269 -26.46 18.83 -17.52
CA ASN A 269 -25.35 19.20 -18.40
C ASN A 269 -23.97 18.94 -17.74
N PHE A 270 -23.87 17.86 -16.96
CA PHE A 270 -22.62 17.43 -16.32
C PHE A 270 -21.76 16.58 -17.25
N PHE A 271 -22.41 15.68 -18.00
CA PHE A 271 -21.77 14.79 -18.95
C PHE A 271 -21.91 15.26 -20.39
N HIS A 272 -20.76 15.25 -21.07
CA HIS A 272 -20.66 15.09 -22.51
C HIS A 272 -20.82 13.59 -22.83
N VAL A 273 -21.74 13.27 -23.72
CA VAL A 273 -22.12 11.89 -24.07
C VAL A 273 -21.63 11.54 -25.46
N GLU A 274 -21.08 10.34 -25.59
CA GLU A 274 -20.87 9.62 -26.85
C GLU A 274 -21.53 8.25 -26.68
N CYS A 275 -22.21 7.73 -27.71
CA CYS A 275 -22.79 6.40 -27.64
C CYS A 275 -22.87 5.68 -28.98
N TYR A 276 -22.85 4.35 -28.88
CA TYR A 276 -23.09 3.39 -29.95
C TYR A 276 -24.22 2.46 -29.49
N THR A 277 -25.15 2.15 -30.40
CA THR A 277 -26.30 1.25 -30.19
C THR A 277 -26.63 0.52 -31.50
N GLU A 278 -27.39 -0.57 -31.45
CA GLU A 278 -27.88 -1.29 -32.64
C GLU A 278 -28.65 -0.42 -33.66
N HIS A 279 -29.19 0.73 -33.24
CA HIS A 279 -30.04 1.59 -34.07
C HIS A 279 -29.38 2.92 -34.44
N GLY A 280 -28.12 3.14 -34.06
CA GLY A 280 -27.41 4.39 -34.33
C GLY A 280 -26.33 4.75 -33.33
N TYR A 281 -25.71 5.89 -33.57
CA TYR A 281 -24.69 6.48 -32.72
C TYR A 281 -25.13 7.87 -32.28
N CYS A 282 -24.96 8.21 -31.00
CA CYS A 282 -24.96 9.61 -30.60
C CYS A 282 -23.52 10.13 -30.61
N LYS A 283 -23.24 11.05 -31.52
CA LYS A 283 -21.99 11.84 -31.52
C LYS A 283 -21.92 12.69 -30.24
N PRO A 284 -20.75 13.25 -29.91
CA PRO A 284 -20.57 14.39 -28.99
C PRO A 284 -21.80 15.27 -28.76
N HIS A 285 -22.59 14.94 -27.74
CA HIS A 285 -23.84 15.62 -27.39
C HIS A 285 -23.93 15.93 -25.90
N ASP A 286 -24.59 17.04 -25.60
CA ASP A 286 -25.02 17.40 -24.26
C ASP A 286 -26.27 16.57 -23.87
N MET A 287 -26.33 16.10 -22.62
CA MET A 287 -27.48 15.36 -22.10
C MET A 287 -28.83 16.08 -22.31
N PRO A 288 -28.95 17.42 -22.17
CA PRO A 288 -30.20 18.15 -22.48
C PRO A 288 -30.67 18.03 -23.94
N SER A 289 -29.78 17.87 -24.93
CA SER A 289 -30.18 17.60 -26.31
C SER A 289 -30.67 16.16 -26.51
N LEU A 290 -30.03 15.17 -25.87
CA LEU A 290 -30.48 13.77 -25.89
C LEU A 290 -31.85 13.61 -25.20
N LEU A 291 -32.07 14.32 -24.09
CA LEU A 291 -33.34 14.35 -23.36
C LEU A 291 -34.49 15.01 -24.15
N ARG A 292 -34.20 16.01 -25.00
CA ARG A 292 -35.20 16.70 -25.82
C ARG A 292 -35.64 15.88 -27.04
N GLY A 293 -34.72 15.09 -27.62
CA GLY A 293 -34.89 14.46 -28.92
C GLY A 293 -34.82 15.49 -30.05
N GLY A 294 -33.77 15.43 -30.88
CA GLY A 294 -33.61 16.37 -31.98
C GLY A 294 -34.36 15.95 -33.26
N SER A 295 -34.63 16.93 -34.11
CA SER A 295 -35.17 16.74 -35.47
C SER A 295 -34.12 16.31 -36.51
N ALA A 296 -32.91 15.94 -36.06
CA ALA A 296 -31.90 15.35 -36.92
C ALA A 296 -32.27 13.89 -37.27
N ARG A 297 -31.36 13.16 -37.92
CA ARG A 297 -31.67 11.80 -38.39
C ARG A 297 -31.90 10.88 -37.19
N TRP A 298 -32.90 10.00 -37.30
CA TRP A 298 -33.43 9.16 -36.21
C TRP A 298 -32.43 8.20 -35.54
N PHE A 299 -31.23 8.06 -36.10
CA PHE A 299 -30.10 7.31 -35.54
C PHE A 299 -29.20 8.14 -34.60
N GLU A 300 -29.34 9.47 -34.57
CA GLU A 300 -28.50 10.37 -33.74
C GLU A 300 -29.03 10.55 -32.31
N TYR A 301 -30.30 10.17 -32.08
CA TYR A 301 -30.99 10.25 -30.78
C TYR A 301 -31.64 8.90 -30.39
N PRO A 302 -30.86 7.84 -30.09
CA PRO A 302 -31.43 6.59 -29.61
C PRO A 302 -32.14 6.78 -28.26
N TYR A 303 -33.32 6.15 -28.13
CA TYR A 303 -34.11 5.98 -26.91
C TYR A 303 -34.20 7.18 -25.94
N PRO A 304 -35.01 8.23 -26.23
CA PRO A 304 -35.12 9.42 -25.38
C PRO A 304 -35.44 9.15 -23.89
N ASN A 305 -36.08 8.02 -23.59
CA ASN A 305 -36.48 7.59 -22.25
C ASN A 305 -35.34 7.04 -21.36
N ILE A 306 -34.13 6.78 -21.89
CA ILE A 306 -33.01 6.25 -21.08
C ILE A 306 -32.18 7.36 -20.42
N TRP A 307 -32.06 8.53 -21.05
CA TRP A 307 -31.02 9.52 -20.74
C TRP A 307 -31.06 10.07 -19.31
N ASN A 308 -32.25 10.27 -18.74
CA ASN A 308 -32.40 10.72 -17.36
C ASN A 308 -31.89 9.68 -16.34
N ARG A 309 -32.01 8.38 -16.66
CA ARG A 309 -31.55 7.27 -15.82
C ARG A 309 -30.05 7.01 -16.03
N VAL A 310 -29.57 7.19 -17.27
CA VAL A 310 -28.14 7.16 -17.63
C VAL A 310 -27.34 8.27 -16.93
N ASP A 311 -27.84 9.51 -16.87
CA ASP A 311 -27.18 10.61 -16.15
C ASP A 311 -27.00 10.29 -14.66
N ILE A 312 -28.07 9.83 -14.00
CA ILE A 312 -28.03 9.50 -12.57
C ILE A 312 -27.17 8.25 -12.30
N LEU A 313 -27.19 7.24 -13.18
CA LEU A 313 -26.32 6.07 -13.10
C LEU A 313 -24.84 6.45 -13.27
N GLY A 314 -24.53 7.31 -14.25
CA GLY A 314 -23.19 7.83 -14.49
C GLY A 314 -22.66 8.63 -13.31
N LYS A 315 -23.48 9.53 -12.74
CA LYS A 315 -23.16 10.30 -11.53
C LYS A 315 -22.96 9.36 -10.33
N ALA A 316 -23.82 8.36 -10.16
CA ALA A 316 -23.69 7.38 -9.08
C ALA A 316 -22.35 6.64 -9.16
N MET A 317 -21.91 6.19 -10.34
CA MET A 317 -20.59 5.55 -10.49
C MET A 317 -19.44 6.55 -10.24
N TRP A 318 -19.48 7.72 -10.89
CA TRP A 318 -18.45 8.76 -10.81
C TRP A 318 -18.19 9.19 -9.36
N PHE A 319 -19.24 9.47 -8.60
CA PHE A 319 -19.12 9.90 -7.21
C PHE A 319 -18.87 8.72 -6.25
N THR A 320 -19.28 7.49 -6.57
CA THR A 320 -18.91 6.30 -5.78
C THR A 320 -17.40 6.10 -5.83
N VAL A 321 -16.80 6.09 -7.02
CA VAL A 321 -15.35 5.92 -7.19
C VAL A 321 -14.58 7.04 -6.48
N LEU A 322 -15.00 8.30 -6.58
CA LEU A 322 -14.38 9.39 -5.83
C LEU A 322 -14.51 9.20 -4.31
N THR A 323 -15.64 8.69 -3.81
CA THR A 323 -15.83 8.40 -2.38
C THR A 323 -14.94 7.25 -1.89
N ASP A 324 -14.85 6.16 -2.66
CA ASP A 324 -14.09 4.96 -2.31
C ASP A 324 -12.58 5.21 -2.33
N LEU A 325 -12.11 6.06 -3.24
CA LEU A 325 -10.74 6.57 -3.27
C LEU A 325 -10.45 7.68 -2.23
N GLY A 326 -11.45 8.12 -1.45
CA GLY A 326 -11.27 9.06 -0.33
C GLY A 326 -11.37 10.55 -0.67
N PHE A 327 -11.91 10.92 -1.84
CA PHE A 327 -11.96 12.30 -2.31
C PHE A 327 -13.31 13.00 -2.04
N ASN A 328 -13.31 13.90 -1.05
CA ASN A 328 -14.43 14.83 -0.79
C ASN A 328 -14.60 15.88 -1.89
N LYS A 329 -13.48 16.26 -2.53
CA LYS A 329 -13.40 17.10 -3.73
C LYS A 329 -12.16 16.67 -4.51
N SER A 330 -12.31 16.54 -5.82
CA SER A 330 -11.19 16.45 -6.77
C SER A 330 -11.34 17.62 -7.75
N THR A 331 -11.55 17.36 -9.04
CA THR A 331 -11.99 18.37 -10.02
C THR A 331 -13.35 18.97 -9.67
N VAL A 332 -14.25 18.21 -9.05
CA VAL A 332 -15.63 18.61 -8.71
C VAL A 332 -15.98 18.27 -7.25
N PRO A 333 -16.99 18.95 -6.64
CA PRO A 333 -17.53 18.56 -5.33
C PRO A 333 -18.17 17.17 -5.38
N ASN A 334 -17.91 16.31 -4.38
CA ASN A 334 -18.47 14.96 -4.35
C ASN A 334 -19.94 14.97 -3.87
N MET A 335 -20.87 14.49 -4.70
CA MET A 335 -22.31 14.49 -4.38
C MET A 335 -22.68 13.61 -3.18
N PHE A 336 -21.91 12.56 -2.88
CA PHE A 336 -22.16 11.70 -1.71
C PHE A 336 -21.63 12.27 -0.38
N VAL A 337 -20.93 13.41 -0.42
CA VAL A 337 -20.31 14.05 0.75
C VAL A 337 -21.09 15.28 1.20
N TYR A 338 -21.68 16.04 0.26
CA TYR A 338 -22.49 17.21 0.58
C TYR A 338 -23.99 16.85 0.62
N PRO A 339 -24.67 16.98 1.78
CA PRO A 339 -26.09 16.59 1.91
C PRO A 339 -27.01 17.19 0.84
N ASP A 340 -26.79 18.45 0.49
CA ASP A 340 -27.64 19.19 -0.44
C ASP A 340 -27.49 18.71 -1.90
N LEU A 341 -26.32 18.16 -2.26
CA LEU A 341 -26.09 17.49 -3.54
C LEU A 341 -26.73 16.09 -3.55
N LEU A 342 -26.61 15.35 -2.45
CA LEU A 342 -27.21 14.02 -2.32
C LEU A 342 -28.74 14.08 -2.40
N ALA A 343 -29.35 15.09 -1.79
CA ALA A 343 -30.80 15.32 -1.85
C ALA A 343 -31.27 15.57 -3.29
N ASN A 344 -30.52 16.37 -4.06
CA ASN A 344 -30.81 16.60 -5.48
C ASN A 344 -30.65 15.31 -6.32
N LEU A 345 -29.55 14.57 -6.15
CA LEU A 345 -29.27 13.35 -6.91
C LEU A 345 -30.28 12.21 -6.61
N THR A 346 -30.79 12.15 -5.38
CA THR A 346 -31.75 11.12 -4.94
C THR A 346 -33.22 11.55 -5.08
N ALA A 347 -33.52 12.79 -5.49
CA ALA A 347 -34.86 13.39 -5.41
C ALA A 347 -35.97 12.49 -6.00
N ASN A 348 -35.76 11.92 -7.18
CA ASN A 348 -36.74 11.06 -7.87
C ASN A 348 -36.70 9.57 -7.48
N LEU A 349 -35.76 9.15 -6.60
CA LEU A 349 -35.52 7.74 -6.25
C LEU A 349 -36.78 7.05 -5.69
N THR A 350 -37.53 7.74 -4.82
CA THR A 350 -38.78 7.20 -4.25
C THR A 350 -39.80 6.85 -5.33
N ASN A 351 -39.94 7.71 -6.35
CA ASN A 351 -40.92 7.54 -7.43
C ASN A 351 -40.52 6.38 -8.36
N GLU A 352 -39.25 6.34 -8.75
CA GLU A 352 -38.70 5.26 -9.59
C GLU A 352 -38.73 3.90 -8.87
N ALA A 353 -38.43 3.86 -7.57
CA ALA A 353 -38.53 2.64 -6.76
C ALA A 353 -39.98 2.19 -6.51
N HIS A 354 -40.94 3.11 -6.49
CA HIS A 354 -42.36 2.79 -6.48
C HIS A 354 -42.83 2.24 -7.83
N TRP A 355 -42.47 2.91 -8.94
CA TRP A 355 -42.76 2.48 -10.31
C TRP A 355 -42.18 1.09 -10.61
N TRP A 356 -40.97 0.80 -10.13
CA TRP A 356 -40.39 -0.54 -10.25
C TRP A 356 -41.24 -1.62 -9.59
N LYS A 357 -41.80 -1.34 -8.40
CA LYS A 357 -42.66 -2.29 -7.67
C LYS A 357 -43.96 -2.56 -8.42
N THR A 358 -44.66 -1.51 -8.88
CA THR A 358 -45.93 -1.68 -9.63
C THR A 358 -45.71 -2.37 -10.97
N ALA A 359 -44.71 -1.96 -11.75
CA ALA A 359 -44.38 -2.60 -13.03
C ALA A 359 -44.00 -4.08 -12.86
N ARG A 360 -43.30 -4.42 -11.76
CA ARG A 360 -43.00 -5.81 -11.39
C ARG A 360 -44.24 -6.61 -10.99
N GLU A 361 -45.16 -6.02 -10.23
CA GLU A 361 -46.41 -6.69 -9.86
C GLU A 361 -47.26 -7.00 -11.10
N ASP A 362 -47.38 -6.06 -12.04
CA ASP A 362 -48.16 -6.23 -13.26
C ASP A 362 -47.53 -7.24 -14.23
N ALA A 363 -46.20 -7.27 -14.36
CA ALA A 363 -45.51 -8.34 -15.08
C ALA A 363 -45.78 -9.73 -14.45
N ASN A 364 -45.77 -9.84 -13.12
CA ASN A 364 -46.06 -11.11 -12.44
C ASN A 364 -47.54 -11.53 -12.52
N LYS A 365 -48.48 -10.62 -12.81
CA LYS A 365 -49.89 -10.94 -13.13
C LYS A 365 -50.05 -11.47 -14.57
N LYS A 366 -49.21 -11.03 -15.52
CA LYS A 366 -49.25 -11.47 -16.92
C LYS A 366 -48.68 -12.88 -17.11
N LYS A 367 -49.54 -13.89 -17.02
CA LYS A 367 -49.20 -15.34 -17.06
C LYS A 367 -48.28 -15.81 -18.21
N TYR A 368 -48.23 -15.10 -19.33
CA TYR A 368 -47.43 -15.44 -20.51
C TYR A 368 -46.29 -14.47 -20.82
N ASP A 369 -46.18 -13.36 -20.10
CA ASP A 369 -45.19 -12.32 -20.37
C ASP A 369 -44.33 -12.11 -19.12
N PHE A 370 -43.30 -12.98 -19.01
CA PHE A 370 -42.00 -12.60 -18.46
C PHE A 370 -41.98 -12.20 -16.96
N LYS A 371 -41.85 -13.20 -16.07
CA LYS A 371 -41.74 -12.98 -14.62
C LYS A 371 -40.53 -12.13 -14.23
N VAL A 372 -40.77 -10.88 -13.84
CA VAL A 372 -39.76 -10.01 -13.21
C VAL A 372 -39.51 -10.49 -11.78
N ASN A 373 -38.63 -11.49 -11.66
CA ASN A 373 -38.20 -12.03 -10.37
C ASN A 373 -37.19 -11.12 -9.64
N MET A 374 -36.58 -10.15 -10.34
CA MET A 374 -35.59 -9.26 -9.76
C MET A 374 -36.24 -8.28 -8.77
N GLN A 375 -35.67 -8.22 -7.58
CA GLN A 375 -36.07 -7.29 -6.53
C GLN A 375 -34.97 -6.23 -6.41
N MET A 376 -35.34 -4.98 -6.16
CA MET A 376 -34.37 -4.02 -5.61
C MET A 376 -33.96 -4.52 -4.21
N ASP A 377 -32.68 -4.41 -3.87
CA ASP A 377 -32.16 -4.90 -2.59
C ASP A 377 -32.81 -4.13 -1.42
N SER A 378 -33.55 -4.84 -0.58
CA SER A 378 -34.25 -4.26 0.58
C SER A 378 -33.31 -3.79 1.70
N GLY A 379 -32.03 -4.10 1.60
CA GLY A 379 -30.96 -3.60 2.46
C GLY A 379 -30.22 -2.37 1.90
N LEU A 380 -30.75 -1.73 0.85
CA LEU A 380 -30.27 -0.48 0.26
C LEU A 380 -31.36 0.61 0.30
N ALA A 381 -30.97 1.87 0.07
CA ALA A 381 -31.90 3.00 0.11
C ALA A 381 -32.81 3.03 -1.12
N LEU A 382 -34.13 2.97 -0.89
CA LEU A 382 -35.19 3.05 -1.92
C LEU A 382 -36.09 4.29 -1.75
N ALA A 383 -35.68 5.22 -0.88
CA ALA A 383 -36.33 6.50 -0.64
C ALA A 383 -35.32 7.63 -0.86
N SER A 384 -35.82 8.79 -1.29
CA SER A 384 -35.03 10.00 -1.54
C SER A 384 -34.39 10.50 -0.24
N PHE A 385 -33.18 11.03 -0.29
CA PHE A 385 -32.49 11.52 0.91
C PHE A 385 -33.06 12.88 1.37
N ASP A 386 -33.61 12.90 2.58
CA ASP A 386 -33.97 14.13 3.30
C ASP A 386 -32.99 14.37 4.45
N ARG A 387 -32.33 15.53 4.42
CA ARG A 387 -31.38 16.04 5.42
C ARG A 387 -31.97 16.19 6.83
N ASN A 388 -33.29 16.39 6.93
CA ASN A 388 -33.99 16.63 8.20
C ASN A 388 -34.64 15.35 8.77
N GLN A 389 -35.01 14.38 7.92
CA GLN A 389 -35.72 13.17 8.32
C GLN A 389 -34.83 11.91 8.35
N THR A 390 -33.74 11.86 7.59
CA THR A 390 -32.86 10.67 7.53
C THR A 390 -31.88 10.69 8.70
N PRO A 391 -31.92 9.73 9.66
CA PRO A 391 -30.95 9.69 10.75
C PRO A 391 -29.58 9.26 10.20
N GLN A 392 -28.56 10.11 10.31
CA GLN A 392 -27.26 9.86 9.69
C GLN A 392 -26.06 10.18 10.58
N ALA A 393 -25.06 9.31 10.52
CA ALA A 393 -23.67 9.66 10.78
C ALA A 393 -23.16 10.62 9.68
N PRO A 394 -22.17 11.48 9.95
CA PRO A 394 -21.72 12.47 8.97
C PRO A 394 -21.29 11.85 7.64
N LEU A 395 -21.78 12.41 6.53
CA LEU A 395 -21.33 12.09 5.19
C LEU A 395 -19.86 12.50 5.01
N GLY A 396 -19.11 11.70 4.25
CA GLY A 396 -17.68 11.92 4.02
C GLY A 396 -17.00 10.77 3.30
N ALA A 397 -15.93 11.08 2.58
CA ALA A 397 -14.98 10.12 2.04
C ALA A 397 -13.77 10.03 2.99
N ALA A 398 -13.44 8.81 3.43
CA ALA A 398 -12.26 8.56 4.27
C ALA A 398 -11.01 8.35 3.38
N PRO A 399 -9.84 8.92 3.70
CA PRO A 399 -8.64 8.78 2.88
C PRO A 399 -8.28 7.32 2.57
N ALA A 400 -8.06 7.02 1.30
CA ALA A 400 -7.81 5.66 0.84
C ALA A 400 -6.34 5.39 0.48
N PHE A 401 -5.94 4.15 0.71
CA PHE A 401 -4.74 3.52 0.13
C PHE A 401 -5.12 2.16 -0.48
N LEU A 402 -4.31 1.65 -1.40
CA LEU A 402 -4.54 0.33 -2.00
C LEU A 402 -4.25 -0.76 -0.97
N SER A 403 -5.23 -1.63 -0.76
CA SER A 403 -5.11 -2.79 0.13
C SER A 403 -4.29 -3.87 -0.57
N THR A 404 -3.09 -4.12 -0.05
CA THR A 404 -2.18 -5.17 -0.50
C THR A 404 -1.30 -5.64 0.67
N ASN A 405 -0.65 -6.78 0.50
CA ASN A 405 0.18 -7.40 1.52
C ASN A 405 1.64 -6.98 1.32
N TYR A 406 2.22 -6.30 2.32
CA TYR A 406 3.62 -5.88 2.33
C TYR A 406 4.48 -6.90 3.07
N ILE A 407 5.76 -7.00 2.70
CA ILE A 407 6.75 -7.79 3.43
C ILE A 407 7.52 -6.84 4.35
N CYS A 408 7.32 -6.98 5.65
CA CYS A 408 8.00 -6.20 6.68
C CYS A 408 9.03 -7.06 7.40
N GLN A 409 10.26 -6.56 7.48
CA GLN A 409 11.29 -7.08 8.39
C GLN A 409 11.03 -6.48 9.78
N VAL A 410 10.67 -7.30 10.76
CA VAL A 410 10.45 -6.88 12.15
C VAL A 410 11.49 -7.49 13.09
N PRO A 411 11.97 -6.77 14.11
CA PRO A 411 12.89 -7.32 15.10
C PRO A 411 12.16 -8.29 16.02
N GLN A 412 12.60 -9.55 16.01
CA GLN A 412 12.20 -10.57 16.97
C GLN A 412 13.40 -10.95 17.84
N THR A 413 13.16 -11.45 19.05
CA THR A 413 14.23 -12.01 19.89
C THR A 413 14.69 -13.35 19.33
N LYS A 414 16.01 -13.57 19.31
CA LYS A 414 16.59 -14.84 18.88
C LYS A 414 16.12 -16.00 19.76
N SER A 415 16.01 -17.19 19.18
CA SER A 415 15.71 -18.40 19.94
C SER A 415 16.72 -18.60 21.10
N PRO A 416 16.31 -19.09 22.29
CA PRO A 416 17.13 -18.99 23.51
C PRO A 416 18.55 -19.56 23.41
N GLY A 417 18.76 -20.63 22.62
CA GLY A 417 20.09 -21.21 22.39
C GLY A 417 20.99 -20.30 21.54
N ILE A 418 20.48 -19.75 20.45
CA ILE A 418 21.22 -18.82 19.57
C ILE A 418 21.47 -17.50 20.31
N LEU A 419 20.47 -17.01 21.06
CA LEU A 419 20.58 -15.85 21.94
C LEU A 419 21.78 -16.01 22.90
N PHE A 420 21.81 -17.09 23.69
CA PHE A 420 22.86 -17.35 24.67
C PHE A 420 24.26 -17.41 24.03
N ILE A 421 24.41 -18.16 22.93
CA ILE A 421 25.69 -18.28 22.22
C ILE A 421 26.16 -16.92 21.68
N SER A 422 25.25 -16.14 21.09
CA SER A 422 25.59 -14.83 20.50
C SER A 422 26.04 -13.80 21.54
N ILE A 423 25.42 -13.79 22.73
CA ILE A 423 25.80 -12.91 23.84
C ILE A 423 27.11 -13.39 24.45
N PHE A 424 27.25 -14.69 24.75
CA PHE A 424 28.46 -15.25 25.36
C PHE A 424 29.74 -15.00 24.52
N VAL A 425 29.66 -15.15 23.20
CA VAL A 425 30.78 -14.85 22.30
C VAL A 425 31.12 -13.35 22.28
N ALA A 426 30.12 -12.47 22.26
CA ALA A 426 30.33 -11.02 22.29
C ALA A 426 30.88 -10.54 23.64
N ASP A 427 30.41 -11.11 24.75
CA ASP A 427 30.86 -10.85 26.12
C ASP A 427 32.34 -11.22 26.27
N LEU A 428 32.76 -12.39 25.79
CA LEU A 428 34.16 -12.83 25.82
C LEU A 428 35.09 -11.86 25.09
N VAL A 429 34.72 -11.39 23.89
CA VAL A 429 35.54 -10.47 23.09
C VAL A 429 35.64 -9.10 23.77
N LEU A 430 34.54 -8.55 24.27
CA LEU A 430 34.54 -7.25 24.94
C LEU A 430 35.24 -7.30 26.32
N LEU A 431 35.10 -8.38 27.09
CA LEU A 431 35.85 -8.57 28.34
C LEU A 431 37.35 -8.73 28.10
N GLN A 432 37.78 -9.41 27.03
CA GLN A 432 39.19 -9.46 26.64
C GLN A 432 39.73 -8.08 26.26
N ALA A 433 38.98 -7.29 25.50
CA ALA A 433 39.35 -5.93 25.13
C ALA A 433 39.45 -5.00 26.36
N VAL A 434 38.45 -5.03 27.25
CA VAL A 434 38.45 -4.26 28.51
C VAL A 434 39.61 -4.68 29.41
N TRP A 435 39.94 -5.97 29.50
CA TRP A 435 41.09 -6.45 30.27
C TRP A 435 42.44 -5.98 29.70
N LEU A 436 42.59 -5.97 28.37
CA LEU A 436 43.79 -5.47 27.70
C LEU A 436 43.96 -3.96 27.90
N VAL A 437 42.89 -3.19 27.74
CA VAL A 437 42.88 -1.74 28.01
C VAL A 437 43.15 -1.45 29.49
N PHE A 438 42.56 -2.22 30.41
CA PHE A 438 42.82 -2.11 31.85
C PHE A 438 44.29 -2.35 32.19
N ARG A 439 44.91 -3.42 31.66
CA ARG A 439 46.35 -3.67 31.82
C ARG A 439 47.19 -2.51 31.28
N LEU A 440 46.91 -2.04 30.06
CA LEU A 440 47.65 -0.94 29.43
C LEU A 440 47.59 0.33 30.28
N ILE A 441 46.40 0.69 30.79
CA ILE A 441 46.22 1.84 31.69
C ILE A 441 46.97 1.64 33.00
N VAL A 442 46.81 0.49 33.67
CA VAL A 442 47.46 0.20 34.96
C VAL A 442 48.97 0.22 34.83
N ASP A 443 49.53 -0.44 33.81
CA ASP A 443 50.98 -0.51 33.63
C ASP A 443 51.56 0.86 33.22
N THR A 444 50.88 1.62 32.36
CA THR A 444 51.28 3.01 32.01
C THR A 444 51.25 3.94 33.23
N VAL A 445 50.18 3.88 34.05
CA VAL A 445 50.06 4.69 35.27
C VAL A 445 51.08 4.25 36.33
N SER A 446 51.34 2.95 36.47
CA SER A 446 52.32 2.42 37.42
C SER A 446 53.75 2.80 37.03
N GLN A 447 54.11 2.71 35.75
CA GLN A 447 55.41 3.19 35.24
C GLN A 447 55.60 4.69 35.47
N ARG A 448 54.58 5.51 35.17
CA ARG A 448 54.63 6.97 35.39
C ARG A 448 54.72 7.37 36.87
N ARG A 449 54.08 6.61 37.77
CA ARG A 449 54.01 6.94 39.20
C ARG A 449 55.12 6.30 40.05
N TYR A 450 55.71 5.21 39.58
CA TYR A 450 56.77 4.45 40.24
C TYR A 450 57.81 3.97 39.21
N PRO A 451 58.66 4.86 38.67
CA PRO A 451 59.67 4.49 37.65
C PRO A 451 60.68 3.43 38.13
N SER A 452 60.84 3.26 39.44
CA SER A 452 61.64 2.19 40.05
C SER A 452 61.06 0.77 39.87
N MET A 453 59.81 0.60 39.41
CA MET A 453 59.21 -0.72 39.19
C MET A 453 59.72 -1.46 37.94
N GLY A 454 60.46 -0.78 37.05
CA GLY A 454 61.03 -1.38 35.84
C GLY A 454 62.33 -2.17 36.05
N TYR A 455 62.96 -2.08 37.22
CA TYR A 455 64.29 -2.65 37.46
C TYR A 455 64.23 -4.01 38.17
N CYS A 456 65.03 -4.96 37.68
CA CYS A 456 65.24 -6.23 38.37
C CYS A 456 66.11 -6.01 39.62
N SER A 457 65.64 -6.48 40.77
CA SER A 457 66.42 -6.47 42.02
C SER A 457 67.57 -7.48 41.93
N GLY A 458 68.72 -7.02 41.44
CA GLY A 458 69.92 -7.82 41.18
C GLY A 458 70.82 -7.30 40.05
N CYS A 459 70.38 -6.33 39.23
CA CYS A 459 71.15 -5.83 38.08
C CYS A 459 72.07 -4.63 38.38
N THR A 460 72.54 -4.47 39.62
CA THR A 460 73.39 -3.33 40.04
C THR A 460 74.54 -3.77 40.95
N GLU A 461 75.41 -4.62 40.44
CA GLU A 461 76.78 -4.84 40.91
C GLU A 461 77.60 -5.46 39.76
N ASN A 462 78.93 -5.30 39.78
CA ASN A 462 79.88 -5.76 38.76
C ASN A 462 79.81 -5.07 37.37
N ILE A 463 80.09 -3.76 37.35
CA ILE A 463 80.88 -3.18 36.24
C ILE A 463 82.08 -2.43 36.85
N GLU A 464 83.11 -3.17 37.22
CA GLU A 464 84.46 -2.64 37.40
C GLU A 464 85.48 -3.48 36.61
N LEU A 465 86.23 -2.79 35.75
CA LEU A 465 87.64 -3.00 35.47
C LEU A 465 88.15 -4.43 35.16
N VAL A 466 87.95 -4.85 33.90
CA VAL A 466 89.03 -5.54 33.15
C VAL A 466 89.22 -4.82 31.81
N GLY A 467 90.44 -4.39 31.52
CA GLY A 467 90.84 -3.78 30.25
C GLY A 467 92.07 -4.47 29.65
N VAL A 468 92.44 -4.08 28.41
CA VAL A 468 93.41 -4.79 27.52
C VAL A 468 92.82 -6.12 27.01
N GLY A 469 92.82 -6.51 25.74
CA GLY A 469 93.37 -6.00 24.46
C GLY A 469 93.46 -7.22 23.50
N VAL A 470 93.40 -7.20 22.16
CA VAL A 470 93.85 -6.25 21.12
C VAL A 470 93.28 -6.70 19.73
N THR A 471 92.93 -5.74 18.84
CA THR A 471 92.70 -5.78 17.35
C THR A 471 91.98 -6.94 16.61
N ASP A 472 90.99 -6.55 15.78
CA ASP A 472 90.75 -6.87 14.34
C ASP A 472 90.80 -8.34 13.81
N SER A 473 89.91 -8.80 12.91
CA SER A 473 89.49 -8.12 11.67
C SER A 473 88.29 -8.78 10.93
N SER A 474 87.73 -8.00 9.99
CA SER A 474 86.79 -8.31 8.89
C SER A 474 86.72 -9.74 8.31
N SER A 475 85.50 -10.21 7.97
CA SER A 475 85.17 -10.86 6.68
C SER A 475 83.64 -10.98 6.42
N THR A 476 83.22 -11.11 5.16
CA THR A 476 81.80 -11.19 4.71
C THR A 476 81.57 -12.24 3.60
N ALA A 477 80.29 -12.53 3.29
CA ALA A 477 79.78 -13.44 2.22
C ALA A 477 79.93 -14.96 2.50
N ALA A 478 79.22 -15.91 1.87
CA ALA A 478 78.24 -15.85 0.76
C ALA A 478 77.12 -16.95 0.84
N LEU A 479 76.42 -17.21 -0.27
CA LEU A 479 75.12 -17.92 -0.41
C LEU A 479 75.22 -19.42 -0.85
N ILE A 480 74.34 -20.28 -0.30
CA ILE A 480 73.32 -21.20 -0.94
C ILE A 480 73.68 -22.02 -2.21
N PRO A 481 73.16 -23.27 -2.45
CA PRO A 481 72.40 -24.24 -1.63
C PRO A 481 73.28 -25.51 -1.39
N PRO A 482 73.09 -26.77 -1.88
CA PRO A 482 71.93 -27.53 -2.47
C PRO A 482 71.01 -28.12 -1.36
N SER A 483 70.13 -29.15 -1.48
CA SER A 483 69.79 -30.15 -2.51
C SER A 483 68.32 -30.69 -2.36
N ARG A 484 67.97 -31.80 -3.04
CA ARG A 484 66.75 -32.64 -3.00
C ARG A 484 67.12 -34.05 -3.53
N PRO A 485 66.32 -35.15 -3.45
CA PRO A 485 64.84 -35.29 -3.60
C PRO A 485 64.21 -36.15 -2.46
N VAL A 486 63.02 -36.80 -2.47
CA VAL A 486 62.06 -37.33 -3.48
C VAL A 486 60.60 -37.22 -2.97
N SER A 487 59.62 -37.22 -3.89
CA SER A 487 58.20 -37.54 -3.68
C SER A 487 57.77 -38.50 -4.82
N PRO A 488 56.74 -39.37 -4.67
CA PRO A 488 55.35 -38.89 -4.77
C PRO A 488 54.29 -39.73 -4.01
N LEU A 489 53.04 -39.23 -3.98
CA LEU A 489 51.85 -39.99 -4.43
C LEU A 489 50.62 -39.07 -4.54
N GLN A 490 49.84 -39.23 -5.60
CA GLN A 490 48.49 -38.69 -5.77
C GLN A 490 47.48 -39.83 -5.68
N LEU A 491 46.23 -39.52 -5.32
CA LEU A 491 44.95 -40.06 -5.84
C LEU A 491 43.82 -39.56 -4.93
N GLY A 492 42.69 -39.06 -5.44
CA GLY A 492 42.32 -38.80 -6.84
C GLY A 492 41.10 -37.89 -6.92
#